data_AF-A3W5A4-F1
#
_entry.id   AF-A3W5A4-F1
#
_cell.length_a   1.000
_cell.length_b   1.000
_cell.length_c   1.000
_cell.angle_alpha   90.00
_cell.angle_beta   90.00
_cell.angle_gamma   90.00
#
_symmetry.space_group_name_H-M   'P 1'
#
loop_
_entity.id
_entity.type
_entity.pdbx_description
1 polymer ?
#
loop_
_entity_poly.entity_id
_entity_poly.type
_entity_poly.pdbx_seq_one_letter_code
_entity_poly.pdbx_strand_id
1 'polypeptide(L)'
;MEQVTLLKQEEQVRLDAQRLETLYVQLGETNAEDVVCRALEELAARLTHAGRLYSAGRRDDLRKCARSLIAIADQIGMQLLVQVARDVTRCIDAGDTTALAATFARLLRIGERSLCEIWDMSDPPL
;
A
#
# COMPACT_ATOMS: atom_id res chain seq x y z
N MET A 1 11.15 -0.64 37.07
CA MET A 1 10.35 -1.28 36.01
C MET A 1 10.22 -0.28 34.88
N GLU A 2 10.93 -0.48 33.77
CA GLU A 2 10.80 0.38 32.58
C GLU A 2 9.50 0.03 31.87
N GLN A 3 8.53 0.95 31.85
CA GLN A 3 7.35 0.84 31.00
C GLN A 3 7.78 1.07 29.56
N VAL A 4 7.89 0.00 28.78
CA VAL A 4 8.02 0.10 27.32
C VAL A 4 6.64 0.45 26.77
N THR A 5 6.38 1.73 26.52
CA THR A 5 5.18 2.18 25.82
C THR A 5 5.33 1.86 24.34
N LEU A 6 4.44 1.02 23.82
CA LEU A 6 4.45 0.65 22.40
C LEU A 6 4.00 1.87 21.57
N LEU A 7 4.95 2.50 20.86
CA LEU A 7 4.64 3.62 19.98
C LEU A 7 3.90 3.11 18.74
N LYS A 8 2.59 3.31 18.68
CA LYS A 8 1.79 3.03 17.48
C LYS A 8 1.92 4.21 16.52
N GLN A 9 2.72 4.08 15.47
CA GLN A 9 2.76 5.08 14.40
C GLN A 9 1.50 4.95 13.54
N GLU A 10 0.62 5.95 13.65
CA GLU A 10 -0.60 6.05 12.85
C GLU A 10 -0.41 7.07 11.73
N GLU A 11 -0.23 6.58 10.50
CA GLU A 11 -0.26 7.40 9.29
C GLU A 11 -1.55 7.11 8.53
N GLN A 12 -2.40 8.13 8.32
CA GLN A 12 -3.66 7.95 7.59
C GLN A 12 -3.39 7.82 6.09
N VAL A 13 -3.94 6.77 5.47
CA VAL A 13 -3.88 6.62 4.02
C VAL A 13 -5.20 7.09 3.46
N ARG A 14 -5.18 8.25 2.79
CA ARG A 14 -6.37 8.75 2.11
C ARG A 14 -6.26 8.46 0.63
N LEU A 15 -7.33 7.91 0.07
CA LEU A 15 -7.54 7.93 -1.38
C LEU A 15 -7.63 9.39 -1.84
N ASP A 16 -6.94 9.72 -2.92
CA ASP A 16 -7.08 11.02 -3.56
C ASP A 16 -8.47 11.13 -4.21
N ALA A 17 -9.36 11.87 -3.56
CA ALA A 17 -10.74 12.05 -4.00
C ALA A 17 -10.84 12.65 -5.41
N GLN A 18 -9.90 13.49 -5.82
CA GLN A 18 -9.89 14.12 -7.15
C GLN A 18 -9.51 13.10 -8.23
N ARG A 19 -8.60 12.17 -7.92
CA ARG A 19 -8.27 11.07 -8.85
C ARG A 19 -9.41 10.07 -8.97
N LEU A 20 -10.06 9.73 -7.86
CA LEU A 20 -11.26 8.90 -7.89
C LEU A 20 -12.34 9.57 -8.72
N GLU A 21 -12.67 10.84 -8.46
CA GLU A 21 -13.66 11.59 -9.24
C GLU A 21 -13.33 11.59 -10.74
N THR A 22 -12.07 11.80 -11.10
CA THR A 22 -11.62 11.73 -12.50
C THR A 22 -11.86 10.33 -13.11
N LEU A 23 -11.56 9.28 -12.36
CA LEU A 23 -11.74 7.88 -12.79
C LEU A 23 -13.23 7.57 -13.01
N TYR A 24 -14.09 8.03 -12.10
CA TYR A 24 -15.55 7.91 -12.18
C TYR A 24 -16.13 8.71 -13.37
N VAL A 25 -15.64 9.93 -13.60
CA VAL A 25 -16.06 10.77 -14.75
C VAL A 25 -15.66 10.14 -16.09
N GLN A 26 -14.50 9.48 -16.17
CA GLN A 26 -13.99 8.90 -17.42
C GLN A 26 -14.61 7.56 -17.78
N LEU A 27 -14.94 6.72 -16.79
CA LEU A 27 -15.34 5.33 -17.01
C LEU A 27 -16.85 5.10 -16.77
N GLY A 28 -17.51 6.01 -16.07
CA GLY A 28 -18.82 5.78 -15.48
C GLY A 28 -18.74 4.97 -14.18
N GLU A 29 -19.77 5.07 -13.35
CA GLU A 29 -19.80 4.58 -11.97
C GLU A 29 -19.47 3.09 -11.83
N THR A 30 -20.16 2.22 -12.58
CA THR A 30 -19.95 0.75 -12.52
C THR A 30 -18.57 0.30 -12.98
N ASN A 31 -18.00 0.96 -13.99
CA ASN A 31 -16.66 0.61 -14.48
C ASN A 31 -15.56 1.12 -13.55
N ALA A 32 -15.77 2.28 -12.91
CA ALA A 32 -14.82 2.82 -11.95
C ALA A 32 -14.76 1.96 -10.67
N GLU A 33 -15.91 1.46 -10.20
CA GLU A 33 -15.98 0.55 -9.05
C GLU A 33 -15.26 -0.78 -9.31
N ASP A 34 -15.49 -1.43 -10.47
CA ASP A 34 -14.79 -2.67 -10.86
C ASP A 34 -13.27 -2.46 -10.97
N VAL A 35 -12.83 -1.31 -11.48
CA VAL A 35 -11.40 -0.96 -11.54
C VAL A 35 -10.80 -0.79 -10.15
N VAL A 36 -11.49 -0.09 -9.25
CA VAL A 36 -11.03 0.11 -7.86
C VAL A 36 -10.97 -1.23 -7.12
N CYS A 37 -12.01 -2.06 -7.22
CA CYS A 37 -12.06 -3.36 -6.57
C CYS A 37 -10.90 -4.27 -7.03
N ARG A 38 -10.69 -4.41 -8.34
CA ARG A 38 -9.57 -5.18 -8.90
C ARG A 38 -8.21 -4.64 -8.48
N ALA A 39 -8.05 -3.32 -8.45
CA ALA A 39 -6.80 -2.70 -8.00
C ALA A 39 -6.52 -3.04 -6.53
N LEU A 40 -7.54 -3.05 -5.67
CA LEU A 40 -7.39 -3.39 -4.25
C LEU A 40 -7.08 -4.87 -4.01
N GLU A 41 -7.77 -5.77 -4.71
CA GLU A 41 -7.48 -7.21 -4.66
C GLU A 41 -6.02 -7.50 -5.04
N GLU A 42 -5.58 -6.90 -6.14
CA GLU A 42 -4.24 -7.05 -6.65
C GLU A 42 -3.18 -6.41 -5.71
N LEU A 43 -3.52 -5.27 -5.10
CA LEU A 43 -2.68 -4.63 -4.09
C LEU A 43 -2.51 -5.54 -2.86
N ALA A 44 -3.59 -6.14 -2.36
CA ALA A 44 -3.57 -7.07 -1.23
C ALA A 44 -2.74 -8.33 -1.52
N ALA A 45 -2.92 -8.90 -2.71
CA ALA A 45 -2.13 -10.04 -3.17
C ALA A 45 -0.63 -9.70 -3.22
N ARG A 46 -0.27 -8.51 -3.70
CA ARG A 46 1.12 -8.06 -3.80
C ARG A 46 1.74 -7.72 -2.46
N LEU A 47 1.00 -7.14 -1.52
CA LEU A 47 1.48 -6.94 -0.15
C LEU A 47 1.81 -8.27 0.53
N THR A 48 0.92 -9.27 0.37
CA THR A 48 1.15 -10.63 0.88
C THR A 48 2.38 -11.27 0.26
N HIS A 49 2.53 -11.13 -1.06
CA HIS A 49 3.69 -11.65 -1.78
C HIS A 49 4.99 -10.96 -1.34
N ALA A 50 4.98 -9.63 -1.19
CA ALA A 50 6.12 -8.86 -0.71
C ALA A 50 6.57 -9.34 0.68
N GLY A 51 5.63 -9.63 1.58
CA GLY A 51 5.93 -10.20 2.90
C GLY A 51 6.72 -11.50 2.81
N ARG A 52 6.31 -12.42 1.92
CA ARG A 52 7.01 -13.69 1.69
C ARG A 52 8.40 -13.48 1.09
N LEU A 53 8.54 -12.57 0.13
CA LEU A 53 9.83 -12.25 -0.50
C LEU A 53 10.82 -11.63 0.48
N TYR A 54 10.34 -10.73 1.35
CA TYR A 54 11.14 -10.12 2.40
C TYR A 54 11.64 -11.18 3.40
N SER A 55 10.75 -12.03 3.92
CA SER A 55 11.13 -13.13 4.83
C SER A 55 12.09 -14.14 4.20
N ALA A 56 12.00 -14.35 2.89
CA ALA A 56 12.91 -15.23 2.15
C ALA A 56 14.22 -14.55 1.70
N GLY A 57 14.42 -13.26 2.02
CA GLY A 57 15.62 -12.50 1.62
C GLY A 57 15.75 -12.27 0.10
N ARG A 58 14.68 -12.45 -0.69
CA ARG A 58 14.69 -12.32 -2.15
C ARG A 58 14.61 -10.85 -2.59
N ARG A 59 15.71 -10.10 -2.39
CA ARG A 59 15.77 -8.63 -2.57
C ARG A 59 15.38 -8.16 -3.98
N ASP A 60 15.88 -8.82 -5.03
CA ASP A 60 15.59 -8.40 -6.42
C ASP A 60 14.12 -8.58 -6.79
N ASP A 61 13.50 -9.66 -6.32
CA ASP A 61 12.08 -9.90 -6.55
C ASP A 61 11.22 -9.00 -5.67
N LEU A 62 11.66 -8.73 -4.43
CA LEU A 62 11.01 -7.75 -3.55
C LEU A 62 11.00 -6.36 -4.20
N ARG A 63 12.09 -5.97 -4.84
CA ARG A 63 12.19 -4.71 -5.59
C ARG A 63 11.18 -4.65 -6.73
N LYS A 64 11.05 -5.72 -7.53
CA LYS A 64 10.05 -5.79 -8.61
C LYS A 64 8.63 -5.71 -8.05
N CYS A 65 8.36 -6.42 -6.95
CA CYS A 65 7.07 -6.41 -6.27
C CYS A 65 6.72 -5.00 -5.75
N ALA A 66 7.67 -4.32 -5.10
CA ALA A 66 7.50 -2.94 -4.62
C ALA A 66 7.23 -1.95 -5.77
N ARG A 67 7.89 -2.10 -6.92
CA ARG A 67 7.60 -1.29 -8.12
C ARG A 67 6.21 -1.54 -8.67
N SER A 68 5.72 -2.77 -8.60
CA SER A 68 4.35 -3.07 -8.99
C SER A 68 3.33 -2.45 -8.03
N LEU A 69 3.61 -2.49 -6.72
CA LEU A 69 2.77 -1.82 -5.71
C LEU A 69 2.66 -0.32 -5.99
N ILE A 70 3.76 0.35 -6.37
CA ILE A 70 3.75 1.76 -6.78
C ILE A 70 2.76 1.99 -7.93
N ALA A 71 2.82 1.18 -8.99
CA ALA A 71 1.97 1.38 -10.16
C ALA A 71 0.48 1.26 -9.82
N ILE A 72 0.09 0.24 -9.05
CA ILE A 72 -1.32 0.01 -8.67
C ILE A 72 -1.81 1.11 -7.74
N ALA A 73 -1.02 1.42 -6.71
CA ALA A 73 -1.38 2.45 -5.73
C ALA A 73 -1.55 3.82 -6.41
N ASP A 74 -0.73 4.13 -7.42
CA ASP A 74 -0.85 5.37 -8.17
C ASP A 74 -2.13 5.42 -9.02
N GLN A 75 -2.55 4.28 -9.62
CA GLN A 75 -3.77 4.20 -10.41
C GLN A 75 -5.04 4.59 -9.62
N ILE A 76 -5.11 4.22 -8.35
CA ILE A 76 -6.26 4.52 -7.47
C ILE A 76 -5.99 5.68 -6.50
N GLY A 77 -4.87 6.39 -6.66
CA GLY A 77 -4.60 7.63 -5.92
C GLY A 77 -4.11 7.47 -4.47
N MET A 78 -3.51 6.32 -4.11
CA MET A 78 -2.97 6.06 -2.78
C MET A 78 -1.54 6.59 -2.63
N GLN A 79 -1.38 7.92 -2.60
CA GLN A 79 -0.06 8.57 -2.68
C GLN A 79 0.90 8.22 -1.53
N LEU A 80 0.39 8.05 -0.31
CA LEU A 80 1.25 7.65 0.81
C LEU A 80 1.81 6.23 0.60
N LEU A 81 1.00 5.30 0.10
CA LEU A 81 1.46 3.95 -0.22
C LEU A 81 2.50 3.96 -1.35
N VAL A 82 2.29 4.80 -2.38
CA VAL A 82 3.28 5.06 -3.45
C VAL A 82 4.61 5.53 -2.87
N GLN A 83 4.59 6.50 -1.96
CA GLN A 83 5.80 7.04 -1.34
C GLN A 83 6.57 5.97 -0.56
N VAL A 84 5.89 5.21 0.29
CA VAL A 84 6.55 4.21 1.13
C VAL A 84 7.06 3.03 0.31
N ALA A 85 6.35 2.60 -0.75
CA ALA A 85 6.86 1.58 -1.67
C ALA A 85 8.10 2.06 -2.46
N ARG A 86 8.20 3.37 -2.77
CA ARG A 86 9.42 3.98 -3.33
C ARG A 86 10.56 3.96 -2.32
N ASP A 87 10.31 4.24 -1.06
CA ASP A 87 11.34 4.18 -0.01
C ASP A 87 11.90 2.77 0.16
N VAL A 88 11.04 1.75 0.15
CA VAL A 88 11.47 0.33 0.12
C VAL A 88 12.37 0.04 -1.08
N THR A 89 11.98 0.48 -2.28
CA THR A 89 12.79 0.31 -3.50
C THR A 89 14.16 0.98 -3.38
N ARG A 90 14.21 2.20 -2.85
CA ARG A 90 15.48 2.92 -2.61
C ARG A 90 16.36 2.22 -1.59
N CYS A 91 15.80 1.70 -0.49
CA CYS A 91 16.57 0.99 0.54
C CYS A 91 17.13 -0.33 -0.01
N ILE A 92 16.38 -1.03 -0.87
CA ILE A 92 16.89 -2.21 -1.57
C ILE A 92 18.08 -1.83 -2.43
N ASP A 93 17.94 -0.78 -3.25
CA ASP A 93 18.97 -0.29 -4.18
C ASP A 93 20.22 0.23 -3.47
N ALA A 94 20.05 0.85 -2.29
CA ALA A 94 21.15 1.36 -1.47
C ALA A 94 21.88 0.27 -0.67
N GLY A 95 21.38 -0.97 -0.65
CA GLY A 95 21.99 -2.03 0.15
C GLY A 95 21.63 -1.99 1.64
N ASP A 96 21.00 -0.92 2.15
CA ASP A 96 20.74 -0.68 3.57
C ASP A 96 19.62 -1.59 4.12
N THR A 97 20.04 -2.64 4.82
CA THR A 97 19.12 -3.63 5.42
C THR A 97 18.32 -3.08 6.59
N THR A 98 18.85 -2.10 7.31
CA THR A 98 18.19 -1.50 8.47
C THR A 98 17.08 -0.57 8.02
N ALA A 99 17.38 0.33 7.07
CA ALA A 99 16.38 1.20 6.46
C ALA A 99 15.33 0.37 5.70
N LEU A 100 15.73 -0.71 5.04
CA LEU A 100 14.80 -1.64 4.40
C LEU A 100 13.82 -2.26 5.41
N ALA A 101 14.30 -2.76 6.56
CA ALA A 101 13.43 -3.33 7.57
C ALA A 101 12.40 -2.32 8.09
N ALA A 102 12.84 -1.09 8.37
CA ALA A 102 11.98 -0.02 8.86
C ALA A 102 10.92 0.41 7.82
N THR A 103 11.35 0.65 6.58
CA THR A 103 10.46 1.08 5.49
C THR A 103 9.51 -0.04 5.04
N PHE A 104 9.94 -1.29 5.09
CA PHE A 104 9.08 -2.43 4.77
C PHE A 104 8.02 -2.67 5.85
N ALA A 105 8.38 -2.58 7.13
CA ALA A 105 7.39 -2.65 8.21
C ALA A 105 6.36 -1.50 8.10
N ARG A 106 6.81 -0.31 7.71
CA ARG A 106 5.91 0.84 7.44
C ARG A 106 4.98 0.56 6.25
N LEU A 107 5.50 -0.04 5.17
CA LEU A 107 4.71 -0.42 4.00
C LEU A 107 3.58 -1.37 4.36
N LEU A 108 3.84 -2.42 5.15
CA LEU A 108 2.82 -3.39 5.56
C LEU A 108 1.73 -2.73 6.41
N ARG A 109 2.10 -1.94 7.43
CA ARG A 109 1.12 -1.23 8.27
C ARG A 109 0.21 -0.31 7.46
N ILE A 110 0.79 0.46 6.53
CA ILE A 110 0.05 1.38 5.66
C ILE A 110 -0.85 0.59 4.70
N GLY A 111 -0.32 -0.45 4.06
CA GLY A 111 -1.07 -1.29 3.14
C GLY A 111 -2.28 -1.96 3.79
N GLU A 112 -2.09 -2.61 4.95
CA GLU A 112 -3.16 -3.25 5.73
C GLU A 112 -4.26 -2.25 6.10
N ARG A 113 -3.87 -1.09 6.64
CA ARG A 113 -4.84 -0.04 7.01
C ARG A 113 -5.62 0.49 5.82
N SER A 114 -4.95 0.68 4.68
CA SER A 114 -5.64 1.20 3.50
C SER A 114 -6.70 0.25 2.97
N LEU A 115 -6.46 -1.06 3.08
CA LEU A 115 -7.42 -2.07 2.67
C LEU A 115 -8.61 -2.13 3.64
N CYS A 116 -8.38 -1.98 4.94
CA CYS A 116 -9.46 -1.90 5.94
C CYS A 116 -10.30 -0.63 5.78
N GLU A 117 -9.68 0.55 5.65
CA GLU A 117 -10.38 1.84 5.57
C GLU A 117 -11.31 1.94 4.34
N ILE A 118 -11.00 1.25 3.24
CA ILE A 118 -11.87 1.21 2.05
C ILE A 118 -13.04 0.23 2.22
N TRP A 119 -12.82 -0.87 2.93
CA TRP A 119 -13.89 -1.84 3.20
C TRP A 119 -14.94 -1.27 4.17
N ASP A 120 -14.50 -0.49 5.16
CA ASP A 120 -15.39 0.20 6.13
C ASP A 120 -16.27 1.28 5.47
N MET A 121 -15.88 1.78 4.29
CA MET A 121 -16.68 2.73 3.50
C MET A 121 -17.78 2.05 2.66
N SER A 122 -17.73 0.72 2.50
CA SER A 122 -18.66 -0.04 1.64
C SER A 122 -19.86 -0.61 2.40
N ASP A 123 -19.93 -0.44 3.73
CA ASP A 123 -21.11 -0.81 4.50
C ASP A 123 -22.21 0.26 4.33
N PRO A 124 -23.42 -0.11 3.85
CA PRO A 124 -24.53 0.83 3.83
C PRO A 124 -24.91 1.21 5.27
N PRO A 125 -25.29 2.48 5.53
CA PRO A 125 -25.87 2.84 6.82
C PRO A 125 -27.14 2.01 7.03
N LEU A 126 -27.24 1.39 8.21
CA LEU A 126 -28.40 0.63 8.69
C LEU A 126 -29.73 1.38 8.47
#